data_AF-J9GS96-F1
#
_entry.id   AF-J9GS96-F1
#
_cell.length_a   1.000
_cell.length_b   1.000
_cell.length_c   1.000
_cell.angle_alpha   90.00
_cell.angle_beta   90.00
_cell.angle_gamma   90.00
#
_symmetry.space_group_name_H-M   'P 1'
#
loop_
_entity.id
_entity.type
_entity.pdbx_description
1 polymer ?
#
loop_
_entity_poly.entity_id
_entity_poly.type
_entity_poly.pdbx_seq_one_letter_code
_entity_poly.pdbx_strand_id
1 'polypeptide(L)'
;MNDARMHEMYCALYETAGAGRRLRPLIQPLLVKPADARAWLEKEGADAVCGSGLAEYGEEIGPTIGIDVLPIPPEMILTLARLGWMDEDEGRTLMPALAAPLYVRNRVALTIEERARGERL
;
A
#
# COMPACT_ATOMS: atom_id res chain seq x y z
N MET A 1 -2.21 4.08 -0.22
CA MET A 1 -2.64 3.62 -1.55
C MET A 1 -1.67 4.17 -2.58
N ASN A 2 -0.71 3.36 -3.04
CA ASN A 2 0.27 3.76 -4.04
C ASN A 2 -0.11 3.20 -5.41
N ASP A 3 0.17 3.95 -6.47
CA ASP A 3 0.02 3.50 -7.85
C ASP A 3 0.75 2.16 -8.08
N ALA A 4 0.09 1.23 -8.76
CA ALA A 4 0.64 -0.02 -9.20
C ALA A 4 0.33 -0.24 -10.69
N ARG A 5 1.18 -1.03 -11.36
CA ARG A 5 0.96 -1.39 -12.77
C ARG A 5 -0.41 -2.07 -12.96
N MET A 6 -0.91 -2.09 -14.20
CA MET A 6 -2.16 -2.77 -14.57
C MET A 6 -3.44 -2.17 -13.98
N HIS A 7 -3.43 -0.84 -13.75
CA HIS A 7 -4.62 -0.12 -13.27
C HIS A 7 -5.09 -0.62 -11.90
N GLU A 8 -4.14 -0.79 -10.99
CA GLU A 8 -4.35 -1.24 -9.62
C GLU A 8 -3.55 -0.33 -8.68
N MET A 9 -3.82 -0.44 -7.38
CA MET A 9 -3.06 0.27 -6.34
C MET A 9 -2.61 -0.69 -5.25
N TYR A 10 -1.39 -0.52 -4.78
CA TYR A 10 -0.91 -1.14 -3.55
C TYR A 10 -1.58 -0.45 -2.35
N CYS A 11 -2.40 -1.22 -1.64
CA CYS A 11 -3.21 -0.73 -0.53
C CYS A 11 -2.90 -1.55 0.72
N ALA A 12 -2.85 -0.88 1.86
CA ALA A 12 -2.69 -1.49 3.17
C ALA A 12 -3.37 -0.56 4.18
N LEU A 13 -3.87 -1.12 5.28
CA LEU A 13 -4.46 -0.35 6.36
C LEU A 13 -3.60 -0.48 7.61
N TYR A 14 -3.36 0.65 8.24
CA TYR A 14 -2.60 0.73 9.47
C TYR A 14 -3.38 1.51 10.51
N GLU A 15 -3.13 1.20 11.78
CA GLU A 15 -3.51 2.05 12.89
C GLU A 15 -2.28 2.69 13.53
N THR A 16 -2.50 3.78 14.25
CA THR A 16 -1.46 4.46 15.03
C THR A 16 -1.91 4.70 16.46
N ALA A 17 -0.98 4.54 17.40
CA ALA A 17 -1.17 4.95 18.80
C ALA A 17 -0.89 6.46 19.01
N GLY A 18 -0.61 7.21 17.95
CA GLY A 18 -0.35 8.65 17.98
C GLY A 18 0.86 9.08 17.16
N ALA A 19 1.10 10.38 17.09
CA ALA A 19 2.21 10.94 16.33
C ALA A 19 3.58 10.38 16.77
N GLY A 20 4.41 10.01 15.79
CA GLY A 20 5.75 9.46 16.04
C GLY A 20 5.76 8.01 16.56
N ARG A 21 4.60 7.37 16.72
CA ARG A 21 4.49 5.94 17.05
C ARG A 21 4.49 5.10 15.78
N ARG A 22 4.94 3.85 15.93
CA ARG A 22 4.97 2.89 14.83
C ARG A 22 3.55 2.57 14.40
N LEU A 23 3.35 2.57 13.08
CA LEU A 23 2.10 2.11 12.49
C LEU A 23 1.99 0.58 12.63
N ARG A 24 0.86 0.11 13.15
CA ARG A 24 0.56 -1.32 13.23
C ARG A 24 -0.31 -1.73 12.04
N PRO A 25 0.09 -2.74 11.23
CA PRO A 25 -0.74 -3.19 10.12
C PRO A 25 -2.02 -3.84 10.64
N LEU A 26 -3.17 -3.35 10.18
CA LEU A 26 -4.47 -3.99 10.35
C LEU A 26 -4.79 -4.91 9.18
N ILE A 27 -4.45 -4.47 7.97
CA ILE A 27 -4.62 -5.21 6.73
C ILE A 27 -3.27 -5.25 6.02
N GLN A 28 -2.79 -6.46 5.75
CA GLN A 28 -1.56 -6.67 4.98
C GLN A 28 -1.70 -6.10 3.56
N PRO A 29 -0.59 -5.72 2.90
CA PRO A 29 -0.65 -5.15 1.56
C PRO A 29 -1.41 -6.04 0.57
N LEU A 30 -2.32 -5.43 -0.19
CA LEU A 30 -3.12 -6.04 -1.25
C LEU A 30 -3.22 -5.11 -2.47
N LEU A 31 -3.83 -5.62 -3.54
CA LEU A 31 -4.16 -4.86 -4.73
C LEU A 31 -5.64 -4.48 -4.69
N VAL A 32 -5.92 -3.21 -4.98
CA VAL A 32 -7.28 -2.67 -5.12
C VAL A 32 -7.35 -1.92 -6.43
N LYS A 33 -8.42 -2.14 -7.23
CA LYS A 33 -8.66 -1.34 -8.44
C LYS A 33 -9.12 0.06 -8.06
N PRO A 34 -8.80 1.10 -8.86
CA PRO A 34 -9.25 2.45 -8.53
C PRO A 34 -10.76 2.59 -8.42
N ALA A 35 -11.54 1.95 -9.29
CA ALA A 35 -12.99 1.88 -9.19
C ALA A 35 -13.53 1.29 -7.86
N ASP A 36 -12.75 0.41 -7.20
CA ASP A 36 -13.15 -0.24 -5.94
C ASP A 36 -12.59 0.47 -4.70
N ALA A 37 -11.70 1.45 -4.90
CA ALA A 37 -10.90 2.06 -3.83
C ALA A 37 -11.75 2.77 -2.77
N ARG A 38 -12.76 3.54 -3.21
CA ARG A 38 -13.66 4.25 -2.28
C ARG A 38 -14.45 3.27 -1.42
N ALA A 39 -15.05 2.26 -2.04
CA ALA A 39 -15.80 1.24 -1.32
C ALA A 39 -14.91 0.46 -0.33
N TRP A 40 -13.65 0.20 -0.70
CA TRP A 40 -12.67 -0.41 0.18
C TRP A 40 -12.35 0.50 1.38
N LEU A 41 -12.05 1.79 1.17
CA LEU A 41 -11.77 2.74 2.25
C LEU A 41 -12.94 2.87 3.24
N GLU A 42 -14.17 2.98 2.73
CA GLU A 42 -15.40 3.05 3.55
C GLU A 42 -15.62 1.76 4.33
N LYS A 43 -15.46 0.60 3.68
CA LYS A 43 -15.65 -0.71 4.30
C LYS A 43 -14.65 -0.97 5.43
N GLU A 44 -13.39 -0.62 5.22
CA GLU A 44 -12.33 -0.87 6.20
C GLU A 44 -12.23 0.25 7.26
N GLY A 45 -13.06 1.30 7.17
CA GLY A 45 -13.16 2.36 8.17
C GLY A 45 -11.92 3.25 8.25
N ALA A 46 -11.36 3.64 7.10
CA ALA A 46 -10.18 4.49 7.07
C ALA A 46 -10.52 5.94 7.47
N ASP A 47 -9.85 6.48 8.49
CA ASP A 47 -9.97 7.90 8.85
C ASP A 47 -9.18 8.83 7.92
N ALA A 48 -8.10 8.30 7.33
CA ALA A 48 -7.20 9.04 6.47
C ALA A 48 -6.59 8.15 5.39
N VAL A 49 -6.19 8.75 4.26
CA VAL A 49 -5.58 8.06 3.12
C VAL A 49 -4.41 8.86 2.56
N CYS A 50 -3.34 8.17 2.17
CA CYS A 50 -2.17 8.77 1.54
C CYS A 50 -1.61 7.87 0.43
N GLY A 51 -0.82 8.43 -0.48
CA GLY A 51 -0.05 7.70 -1.48
C GLY A 51 -0.30 8.15 -2.92
N SER A 52 0.57 7.69 -3.83
CA SER A 52 0.62 8.20 -5.20
C SER A 52 -0.61 7.85 -6.06
N GLY A 53 -1.32 6.77 -5.73
CA GLY A 53 -2.48 6.34 -6.50
C GLY A 53 -3.66 7.32 -6.42
N LEU A 54 -3.70 8.16 -5.38
CA LEU A 54 -4.71 9.21 -5.24
C LEU A 54 -4.55 10.31 -6.28
N ALA A 55 -3.31 10.65 -6.63
CA ALA A 55 -3.02 11.65 -7.65
C ALA A 55 -3.24 11.09 -9.07
N GLU A 56 -2.91 9.81 -9.27
CA GLU A 56 -3.06 9.14 -10.57
C GLU A 56 -4.53 8.84 -10.89
N TYR A 57 -5.30 8.37 -9.91
CA TYR A 57 -6.65 7.83 -10.12
C TYR A 57 -7.77 8.59 -9.40
N GLY A 58 -7.49 9.80 -8.92
CA GLY A 58 -8.44 10.57 -8.09
C GLY A 58 -9.82 10.76 -8.71
N GLU A 59 -9.90 10.95 -10.03
CA GLU A 59 -11.19 11.07 -10.74
C GLU A 59 -12.01 9.76 -10.69
N GLU A 60 -11.37 8.60 -10.83
CA GLU A 60 -12.04 7.29 -10.81
C GLU A 60 -12.43 6.87 -9.39
N ILE A 61 -11.57 7.16 -8.40
CA ILE A 61 -11.85 6.91 -6.98
C ILE A 61 -13.07 7.75 -6.55
N GLY A 62 -13.14 8.98 -7.04
CA GLY A 62 -14.18 9.93 -6.66
C GLY A 62 -13.97 10.52 -5.26
N PRO A 63 -14.95 11.28 -4.74
CA PRO A 63 -14.82 11.98 -3.47
C PRO A 63 -14.81 11.00 -2.28
N THR A 64 -13.82 11.11 -1.40
CA THR A 64 -13.74 10.36 -0.12
C THR A 64 -14.23 11.23 1.03
N ILE A 65 -15.55 11.25 1.24
CA ILE A 65 -16.17 12.09 2.28
C ILE A 65 -15.80 11.56 3.67
N GLY A 66 -15.30 12.44 4.53
CA GLY A 66 -14.94 12.10 5.92
C GLY A 66 -13.62 11.35 6.06
N ILE A 67 -12.83 11.24 4.99
CA ILE A 67 -11.51 10.62 4.99
C ILE A 67 -10.49 11.71 4.63
N ASP A 68 -9.56 11.97 5.53
CA ASP A 68 -8.54 12.98 5.32
C ASP A 68 -7.50 12.50 4.29
N VAL A 69 -7.32 13.26 3.21
CA VAL A 69 -6.27 13.00 2.22
C VAL A 69 -4.96 13.62 2.71
N LEU A 70 -4.04 12.78 3.14
CA LEU A 70 -2.74 13.22 3.65
C LEU A 70 -1.71 13.31 2.51
N PRO A 71 -0.91 14.38 2.47
CA PRO A 71 0.14 14.53 1.46
C PRO A 71 1.26 13.53 1.69
N ILE A 72 2.00 13.23 0.61
CA ILE A 72 3.26 12.51 0.72
C ILE A 72 4.30 13.45 1.37
N PRO A 73 4.93 13.07 2.48
CA PRO A 73 5.87 13.94 3.18
C PRO A 73 7.13 14.20 2.32
N PRO A 74 7.62 15.44 2.23
CA PRO A 74 8.81 15.76 1.44
C PRO A 74 10.08 15.13 2.04
N GLU A 75 10.14 14.91 3.35
CA GLU A 75 11.28 14.32 4.05
C GLU A 75 11.20 12.79 4.16
N MET A 76 10.92 12.12 3.04
CA MET A 76 10.73 10.67 3.00
C MET A 76 11.97 9.90 3.50
N ILE A 77 13.19 10.35 3.17
CA ILE A 77 14.44 9.71 3.60
C ILE A 77 14.58 9.73 5.13
N LEU A 78 14.28 10.87 5.77
CA LEU A 78 14.33 10.99 7.24
C LEU A 78 13.26 10.12 7.90
N THR A 79 12.08 10.02 7.29
CA THR A 79 10.99 9.17 7.77
C THR A 79 11.38 7.69 7.71
N LEU A 80 12.00 7.25 6.62
CA LEU A 80 12.51 5.88 6.48
C LEU A 80 13.60 5.57 7.51
N ALA A 81 14.54 6.49 7.75
CA ALA A 81 15.57 6.32 8.77
C ALA A 81 14.98 6.16 10.18
N ARG A 82 13.95 6.94 10.52
CA ARG A 82 13.22 6.81 11.80
C ARG A 82 12.57 5.45 11.97
N LEU A 83 11.96 4.91 10.92
CA LEU A 83 11.41 3.54 10.95
C LEU A 83 12.51 2.52 11.23
N GLY A 84 13.68 2.67 10.61
CA GLY A 84 14.85 1.82 10.88
C GLY A 84 15.30 1.86 12.34
N TRP A 85 15.37 3.03 12.97
CA TRP A 85 15.67 3.14 14.40
C TRP A 85 14.63 2.46 15.29
N MET A 86 13.34 2.57 14.94
CA MET A 86 12.28 1.86 15.66
C MET A 86 12.37 0.34 15.47
N ASP A 87 12.86 -0.15 14.33
CA ASP A 87 13.12 -1.58 14.14
C ASP A 87 14.31 -2.07 14.95
N GLU A 88 15.36 -1.25 15.10
CA GLU A 88 16.51 -1.59 15.94
C GLU A 88 16.13 -1.66 17.42
N ASP A 89 15.40 -0.66 17.93
CA ASP A 89 14.91 -0.61 19.32
C ASP A 89 14.03 -1.83 19.69
N GLU A 90 13.28 -2.33 18.70
CA GLU A 90 12.40 -3.48 18.85
C GLU A 90 13.05 -4.82 18.42
N GLY A 91 14.36 -4.83 18.12
CA GLY A 91 15.11 -6.04 17.75
C GLY A 91 14.64 -6.71 16.45
N ARG A 92 14.08 -5.94 15.52
CA ARG A 92 13.55 -6.40 14.22
C ARG A 92 14.50 -6.20 13.04
N THR A 93 15.69 -5.67 13.27
CA THR A 93 16.70 -5.54 12.22
C THR A 93 17.20 -6.91 11.77
N LEU A 94 17.67 -6.99 10.52
CA LEU A 94 18.11 -8.22 9.89
C LEU A 94 19.32 -7.97 9.00
N MET A 95 20.13 -9.01 8.81
CA MET A 95 21.28 -8.96 7.91
C MET A 95 20.81 -8.65 6.48
N PRO A 96 21.43 -7.70 5.76
CA PRO A 96 20.98 -7.33 4.41
C PRO A 96 20.81 -8.51 3.44
N ALA A 97 21.63 -9.56 3.58
CA ALA A 97 21.53 -10.79 2.78
C ALA A 97 20.25 -11.61 3.02
N LEU A 98 19.53 -11.36 4.12
CA LEU A 98 18.26 -11.99 4.47
C LEU A 98 17.04 -11.13 4.09
N ALA A 99 17.25 -9.91 3.59
CA ALA A 99 16.16 -9.04 3.19
C ALA A 99 15.45 -9.64 1.97
N ALA A 100 14.12 -9.81 2.08
CA ALA A 100 13.28 -10.31 1.00
C ALA A 100 12.28 -9.23 0.57
N PRO A 101 12.11 -9.00 -0.75
CA PRO A 101 11.07 -8.11 -1.24
C PRO A 101 9.68 -8.68 -0.94
N LEU A 102 8.72 -7.80 -0.66
CA LEU A 102 7.32 -8.17 -0.54
C LEU A 102 6.67 -8.19 -1.93
N TYR A 103 6.33 -9.38 -2.42
CA TYR A 103 5.54 -9.55 -3.63
C TYR A 103 4.05 -9.53 -3.29
N VAL A 104 3.38 -8.39 -3.51
CA VAL A 104 1.94 -8.24 -3.26
C VAL A 104 1.09 -8.90 -4.35
N ARG A 105 1.60 -8.96 -5.58
CA ARG A 105 0.94 -9.61 -6.71
C ARG A 105 1.44 -11.04 -6.87
N ASN A 106 0.51 -12.00 -6.87
CA ASN A 106 0.85 -13.41 -7.07
C ASN A 106 1.26 -13.74 -8.52
N ARG A 107 0.67 -13.09 -9.53
CA ARG A 107 0.95 -13.37 -10.96
C ARG A 107 0.90 -12.10 -11.82
N VAL A 108 1.97 -11.85 -12.57
CA VAL A 108 2.09 -10.70 -13.50
C VAL A 108 1.89 -11.09 -14.97
N ALA A 109 1.96 -12.38 -15.28
CA ALA A 109 1.79 -12.91 -16.62
C ALA A 109 1.30 -14.37 -16.57
N LEU A 110 0.49 -14.74 -17.57
CA LEU A 110 0.30 -16.13 -17.94
C LEU A 110 1.54 -16.61 -18.70
N THR A 111 1.95 -17.84 -18.42
CA THR A 111 2.92 -18.58 -19.24
C THR A 111 2.36 -18.77 -20.65
N ILE A 112 3.25 -19.14 -21.59
CA ILE A 112 2.86 -19.37 -22.99
C ILE A 112 1.79 -20.46 -23.08
N GLU A 113 1.92 -21.52 -22.28
CA GLU A 113 0.95 -22.63 -22.26
C GLU A 113 -0.41 -22.22 -21.72
N GLU A 114 -0.45 -21.40 -20.67
CA GLU A 114 -1.71 -20.91 -20.10
C GLU A 114 -2.44 -19.96 -21.06
N ARG A 115 -1.70 -19.13 -21.82
CA ARG A 115 -2.30 -18.35 -22.92
C ARG A 115 -2.81 -19.24 -24.04
N ALA A 116 -2.07 -20.30 -24.38
CA ALA A 116 -2.50 -21.26 -25.41
C ALA A 116 -3.76 -22.03 -24.99
N ARG A 117 -3.97 -22.24 -23.68
CA ARG A 117 -5.21 -22.80 -23.10
C ARG A 117 -6.35 -21.76 -22.95
N GLY A 118 -6.11 -20.51 -23.32
CA GLY A 118 -7.11 -19.43 -23.24
C GLY A 118 -7.40 -18.96 -21.82
N GLU A 119 -6.50 -19.22 -20.87
CA GLU A 119 -6.65 -18.74 -19.48
C GLU A 119 -6.65 -17.20 -19.43
N ARG A 120 -7.31 -16.66 -18.41
CA ARG A 120 -7.34 -15.21 -18.13
C ARG A 120 -6.99 -14.98 -16.66
N LEU A 121 -6.23 -13.91 -16.40
CA LEU A 121 -5.90 -13.43 -15.05
C LEU A 121 -7.10 -12.68 -14.45
#